data_AF-G4ZUL5-F1
#
_entry.id   AF-G4ZUL5-F1
#
_cell.length_a   1.000
_cell.length_b   1.000
_cell.length_c   1.000
_cell.angle_alpha   90.00
_cell.angle_beta   90.00
_cell.angle_gamma   90.00
#
_symmetry.space_group_name_H-M   'P 1'
#
loop_
_entity.id
_entity.type
_entity.pdbx_description
1 polymer ?
#
loop_
_entity_poly.entity_id
_entity_poly.type
_entity_poly.pdbx_seq_one_letter_code
_entity_poly.pdbx_strand_id
1 'polypeptide(L)'
;MQGRNGGSTAMNKIWLDHIKISRIGRQFLVANNAEVASLTISNSDFDGRTDYSASCDGRHYWTFLLYGKNTKVSMVNNYVHSTSGRSPKIGGASDANAIAHVVNNYWADNSGHSFELGENGYVLAEGNYYQDTVAPLSAGNEGAIYAATASTECKNYLGRSCVANVLDKSGSLTSCNGATALSKIKGNSAVSKFAPRAAKKLVKTTKNFGIGVLN
;
A
#
# COMPACT_ATOMS: atom_id res chain seq x y z
N MET A 1 -6.91 2.34 -13.58
CA MET A 1 -7.94 1.29 -13.70
C MET A 1 -9.30 1.95 -13.67
N GLN A 2 -10.08 1.76 -14.75
CA GLN A 2 -11.35 2.45 -15.01
C GLN A 2 -12.53 1.46 -15.13
N GLY A 3 -12.41 0.24 -14.58
CA GLY A 3 -13.47 -0.77 -14.63
C GLY A 3 -13.79 -1.22 -16.06
N ARG A 4 -14.75 -2.13 -16.20
CA ARG A 4 -15.34 -2.53 -17.49
C ARG A 4 -16.70 -1.86 -17.66
N ASN A 5 -17.27 -1.91 -18.87
CA ASN A 5 -18.61 -1.41 -19.18
C ASN A 5 -18.81 0.07 -18.76
N GLY A 6 -17.91 0.95 -19.19
CA GLY A 6 -17.97 2.37 -18.83
C GLY A 6 -17.73 2.67 -17.35
N GLY A 7 -17.10 1.75 -16.62
CA GLY A 7 -16.80 1.90 -15.19
C GLY A 7 -17.88 1.37 -14.25
N SER A 8 -18.91 0.70 -14.78
CA SER A 8 -20.00 0.11 -13.99
C SER A 8 -19.68 -1.30 -13.46
N THR A 9 -18.60 -1.93 -13.92
CA THR A 9 -18.21 -3.28 -13.50
C THR A 9 -16.76 -3.30 -13.01
N ALA A 10 -16.56 -3.72 -11.76
CA ALA A 10 -15.23 -3.86 -11.18
C ALA A 10 -14.35 -4.83 -11.98
N MET A 11 -13.09 -4.46 -12.21
CA MET A 11 -12.11 -5.42 -12.72
C MET A 11 -11.71 -6.41 -11.62
N ASN A 12 -11.34 -7.62 -12.01
CA ASN A 12 -10.86 -8.64 -11.08
C ASN A 12 -9.65 -9.39 -11.68
N LYS A 13 -8.90 -10.06 -10.81
CA LYS A 13 -7.74 -10.89 -11.15
C LYS A 13 -6.67 -10.13 -11.92
N ILE A 14 -6.41 -8.89 -11.51
CA ILE A 14 -5.32 -8.07 -12.07
C ILE A 14 -4.05 -8.32 -11.27
N TRP A 15 -2.96 -8.60 -11.95
CA TRP A 15 -1.64 -8.78 -11.34
C TRP A 15 -0.61 -7.92 -12.06
N LEU A 16 0.00 -6.99 -11.33
CA LEU A 16 1.12 -6.18 -11.77
C LEU A 16 2.35 -6.68 -11.01
N ASP A 17 3.29 -7.27 -11.72
CA ASP A 17 4.48 -7.88 -11.12
C ASP A 17 5.74 -7.39 -11.81
N HIS A 18 6.80 -7.15 -11.03
CA HIS A 18 8.11 -6.74 -11.56
C HIS A 18 8.06 -5.55 -12.53
N ILE A 19 7.18 -4.58 -12.28
CA ILE A 19 7.13 -3.35 -13.07
C ILE A 19 8.06 -2.29 -12.47
N LYS A 20 8.44 -1.32 -13.31
CA LYS A 20 9.01 -0.05 -12.84
C LYS A 20 8.11 1.10 -13.28
N ILE A 21 7.77 2.00 -12.36
CA ILE A 21 7.10 3.27 -12.68
C ILE A 21 7.97 4.42 -12.16
N SER A 22 8.26 5.40 -13.03
CA SER A 22 9.07 6.56 -12.71
C SER A 22 8.76 7.74 -13.62
N ARG A 23 9.00 8.98 -13.16
CA ARG A 23 8.86 10.22 -13.95
C ARG A 23 7.48 10.39 -14.61
N ILE A 24 6.43 10.17 -13.81
CA ILE A 24 5.03 10.35 -14.23
C ILE A 24 4.51 11.70 -13.72
N GLY A 25 3.71 12.42 -14.51
CA GLY A 25 3.20 13.74 -14.11
C GLY A 25 2.15 13.72 -12.99
N ARG A 26 1.42 12.62 -12.83
CA ARG A 26 0.43 12.41 -11.75
C ARG A 26 0.56 11.00 -11.18
N GLN A 27 -0.56 10.30 -10.99
CA GLN A 27 -0.59 9.04 -10.26
C GLN A 27 0.25 7.94 -10.91
N PHE A 28 1.07 7.23 -10.13
CA PHE A 28 1.70 5.99 -10.59
C PHE A 28 0.65 4.92 -10.87
N LEU A 29 -0.27 4.70 -9.93
CA LEU A 29 -1.40 3.80 -10.12
C LEU A 29 -2.68 4.38 -9.51
N VAL A 30 -3.79 4.16 -10.21
CA VAL A 30 -5.12 4.56 -9.76
C VAL A 30 -6.09 3.41 -9.93
N ALA A 31 -6.76 3.02 -8.85
CA ALA A 31 -8.06 2.36 -8.88
C ALA A 31 -9.08 3.44 -8.48
N ASN A 32 -9.81 4.02 -9.43
CA ASN A 32 -10.78 5.09 -9.13
C ASN A 32 -12.18 4.49 -8.86
N ASN A 33 -13.25 5.30 -8.99
CA ASN A 33 -14.66 4.88 -8.86
C ASN A 33 -15.08 3.61 -9.61
N ALA A 34 -14.30 3.16 -10.57
CA ALA A 34 -14.62 1.99 -11.36
C ALA A 34 -14.19 0.64 -10.74
N GLU A 35 -13.66 0.71 -9.51
CA GLU A 35 -13.42 -0.43 -8.60
C GLU A 35 -12.40 -1.47 -9.09
N VAL A 36 -11.86 -2.26 -8.16
CA VAL A 36 -11.06 -3.43 -8.49
C VAL A 36 -11.23 -4.52 -7.45
N ALA A 37 -12.07 -5.51 -7.77
CA ALA A 37 -12.45 -6.57 -6.85
C ALA A 37 -11.25 -7.45 -6.43
N SER A 38 -10.21 -7.53 -7.25
CA SER A 38 -8.90 -8.05 -6.84
C SER A 38 -7.75 -7.53 -7.70
N LEU A 39 -6.78 -6.89 -7.03
CA LEU A 39 -5.51 -6.44 -7.58
C LEU A 39 -4.36 -6.93 -6.71
N THR A 40 -3.32 -7.48 -7.34
CA THR A 40 -2.02 -7.66 -6.69
C THR A 40 -0.98 -6.78 -7.40
N ILE A 41 -0.24 -6.00 -6.63
CA ILE A 41 0.94 -5.27 -7.06
C ILE A 41 2.11 -5.88 -6.32
N SER A 42 3.03 -6.52 -7.03
CA SER A 42 4.15 -7.21 -6.39
C SER A 42 5.49 -6.99 -7.03
N ASN A 43 6.54 -7.12 -6.21
CA ASN A 43 7.93 -7.18 -6.64
C ASN A 43 8.33 -6.00 -7.54
N SER A 44 7.71 -4.83 -7.38
CA SER A 44 7.82 -3.71 -8.33
C SER A 44 8.62 -2.54 -7.75
N ASP A 45 9.17 -1.71 -8.62
CA ASP A 45 9.95 -0.51 -8.31
C ASP A 45 9.14 0.76 -8.63
N PHE A 46 8.85 1.57 -7.62
CA PHE A 46 8.14 2.83 -7.74
C PHE A 46 9.09 3.97 -7.36
N ASP A 47 9.70 4.56 -8.38
CA ASP A 47 10.81 5.52 -8.27
C ASP A 47 10.26 6.94 -8.44
N GLY A 48 10.07 7.62 -7.31
CA GLY A 48 9.51 8.96 -7.21
C GLY A 48 10.48 10.11 -7.51
N ARG A 49 11.73 9.83 -7.89
CA ARG A 49 12.67 10.90 -8.26
C ARG A 49 12.19 11.61 -9.51
N THR A 50 12.05 12.93 -9.40
CA THR A 50 11.50 13.76 -10.48
C THR A 50 12.10 15.16 -10.43
N ASP A 51 12.23 15.80 -11.58
CA ASP A 51 12.66 17.21 -11.68
C ASP A 51 11.51 18.17 -11.33
N TYR A 52 10.26 17.67 -11.37
CA TYR A 52 9.04 18.43 -11.13
C TYR A 52 8.19 17.71 -10.08
N SER A 53 8.08 18.31 -8.89
CA SER A 53 7.37 17.74 -7.75
C SER A 53 6.40 18.76 -7.16
N ALA A 54 5.24 18.29 -6.69
CA ALA A 54 4.26 19.13 -6.00
C ALA A 54 4.81 19.67 -4.66
N SER A 55 5.78 18.98 -4.08
CA SER A 55 6.51 19.37 -2.86
C SER A 55 7.75 20.23 -3.13
N CYS A 56 8.08 20.50 -4.40
CA CYS A 56 9.24 21.29 -4.82
C CYS A 56 10.61 20.79 -4.28
N ASP A 57 10.73 19.50 -3.97
CA ASP A 57 11.91 18.89 -3.33
C ASP A 57 12.47 17.67 -4.10
N GLY A 58 11.95 17.41 -5.29
CA GLY A 58 12.36 16.31 -6.16
C GLY A 58 11.69 14.97 -5.85
N ARG A 59 10.71 14.92 -4.95
CA ARG A 59 9.97 13.71 -4.58
C ARG A 59 8.54 13.70 -5.08
N HIS A 60 8.11 12.58 -5.62
CA HIS A 60 6.79 12.44 -6.24
C HIS A 60 5.65 12.31 -5.21
N TYR A 61 4.63 13.16 -5.31
CA TYR A 61 3.49 13.13 -4.38
C TYR A 61 2.39 12.13 -4.81
N TRP A 62 2.24 11.93 -6.11
CA TRP A 62 1.08 11.22 -6.67
C TRP A 62 1.41 9.75 -6.90
N THR A 63 1.50 8.96 -5.83
CA THR A 63 1.90 7.55 -5.95
C THR A 63 0.70 6.64 -6.24
N PHE A 64 -0.02 6.18 -5.21
CA PHE A 64 -1.15 5.27 -5.34
C PHE A 64 -2.44 5.93 -4.87
N LEU A 65 -3.48 5.80 -5.69
CA LEU A 65 -4.84 6.21 -5.37
C LEU A 65 -5.78 5.01 -5.46
N LEU A 66 -6.21 4.49 -4.32
CA LEU A 66 -6.97 3.25 -4.21
C LEU A 66 -8.36 3.51 -3.65
N TYR A 67 -9.30 3.78 -4.55
CA TYR A 67 -10.71 4.08 -4.28
C TYR A 67 -11.62 3.00 -4.86
N GLY A 68 -12.92 3.15 -4.60
CA GLY A 68 -13.99 2.31 -5.14
C GLY A 68 -14.74 1.52 -4.07
N LYS A 69 -15.99 1.19 -4.37
CA LYS A 69 -16.93 0.45 -3.51
C LYS A 69 -16.62 -1.05 -3.41
N ASN A 70 -15.89 -1.62 -4.36
CA ASN A 70 -15.42 -3.00 -4.28
C ASN A 70 -13.94 -3.07 -4.69
N THR A 71 -13.08 -2.53 -3.82
CA THR A 71 -11.64 -2.45 -4.09
C THR A 71 -10.87 -3.28 -3.08
N LYS A 72 -10.16 -4.30 -3.56
CA LYS A 72 -9.28 -5.15 -2.75
C LYS A 72 -7.92 -5.24 -3.39
N VAL A 73 -6.90 -4.75 -2.68
CA VAL A 73 -5.54 -4.63 -3.18
C VAL A 73 -4.57 -5.35 -2.25
N SER A 74 -3.65 -6.12 -2.83
CA SER A 74 -2.47 -6.64 -2.13
C SER A 74 -1.22 -5.96 -2.69
N MET A 75 -0.47 -5.28 -1.83
CA MET A 75 0.83 -4.69 -2.15
C MET A 75 1.90 -5.53 -1.48
N VAL A 76 2.70 -6.24 -2.27
CA VAL A 76 3.61 -7.29 -1.80
C VAL A 76 5.04 -7.07 -2.30
N ASN A 77 6.04 -6.98 -1.41
CA ASN A 77 7.46 -6.84 -1.80
C ASN A 77 7.77 -5.71 -2.79
N ASN A 78 7.04 -4.60 -2.77
CA ASN A 78 7.34 -3.45 -3.62
C ASN A 78 8.43 -2.59 -2.97
N TYR A 79 9.21 -1.90 -3.80
CA TYR A 79 10.09 -0.82 -3.35
C TYR A 79 9.48 0.51 -3.78
N VAL A 80 9.08 1.32 -2.80
CA VAL A 80 8.45 2.64 -3.02
C VAL A 80 9.38 3.69 -2.44
N HIS A 81 9.92 4.56 -3.27
CA HIS A 81 10.96 5.46 -2.80
C HIS A 81 10.95 6.84 -3.43
N SER A 82 11.56 7.80 -2.73
CA SER A 82 11.69 9.19 -3.18
C SER A 82 10.31 9.82 -3.44
N THR A 83 9.38 9.63 -2.51
CA THR A 83 7.99 10.12 -2.59
C THR A 83 7.69 11.17 -1.52
N SER A 84 6.57 11.88 -1.63
CA SER A 84 6.16 12.89 -0.63
C SER A 84 4.71 12.77 -0.17
N GLY A 85 3.94 11.85 -0.77
CA GLY A 85 2.53 11.65 -0.42
C GLY A 85 1.93 10.40 -1.04
N ARG A 86 0.67 10.13 -0.71
CA ARG A 86 -0.21 9.10 -1.31
C ARG A 86 0.49 7.76 -1.57
N SER A 87 1.29 7.29 -0.63
CA SER A 87 2.12 6.10 -0.80
C SER A 87 1.73 4.98 0.16
N PRO A 88 0.48 4.46 0.17
CA PRO A 88 -0.70 4.78 -0.66
C PRO A 88 -1.77 5.73 -0.03
N LYS A 89 -2.68 6.28 -0.85
CA LYS A 89 -4.00 6.82 -0.39
C LYS A 89 -5.12 5.79 -0.61
N ILE A 90 -5.94 5.53 0.41
CA ILE A 90 -7.01 4.51 0.38
C ILE A 90 -8.34 5.10 0.88
N GLY A 91 -9.44 4.78 0.20
CA GLY A 91 -10.78 5.27 0.57
C GLY A 91 -10.97 6.77 0.39
N GLY A 92 -12.02 7.36 0.94
CA GLY A 92 -12.31 8.80 0.83
C GLY A 92 -13.60 9.13 0.09
N ALA A 93 -14.53 8.18 0.00
CA ALA A 93 -15.90 8.40 -0.41
C ALA A 93 -16.85 7.59 0.48
N SER A 94 -18.06 8.11 0.70
CA SER A 94 -19.05 7.50 1.60
C SER A 94 -19.55 6.13 1.12
N ASP A 95 -19.50 5.88 -0.18
CA ASP A 95 -19.84 4.59 -0.79
C ASP A 95 -18.61 3.69 -1.05
N ALA A 96 -17.40 4.15 -0.72
CA ALA A 96 -16.19 3.37 -0.89
C ALA A 96 -16.17 2.16 0.06
N ASN A 97 -15.42 1.14 -0.33
CA ASN A 97 -14.97 0.07 0.56
C ASN A 97 -13.67 -0.47 -0.04
N ALA A 98 -12.59 0.21 0.32
CA ALA A 98 -11.27 -0.04 -0.22
C ALA A 98 -10.41 -0.73 0.85
N ILE A 99 -10.07 -1.99 0.60
CA ILE A 99 -9.30 -2.83 1.51
C ILE A 99 -7.91 -3.04 0.90
N ALA A 100 -6.85 -2.73 1.66
CA ALA A 100 -5.48 -2.97 1.25
C ALA A 100 -4.74 -3.89 2.25
N HIS A 101 -4.18 -4.98 1.75
CA HIS A 101 -3.16 -5.75 2.46
C HIS A 101 -1.79 -5.29 1.98
N VAL A 102 -1.06 -4.64 2.87
CA VAL A 102 0.20 -3.98 2.58
C VAL A 102 1.29 -4.74 3.33
N VAL A 103 2.02 -5.60 2.63
CA VAL A 103 2.87 -6.61 3.24
C VAL A 103 4.26 -6.71 2.62
N ASN A 104 5.29 -6.74 3.47
CA ASN A 104 6.68 -6.93 3.07
C ASN A 104 7.23 -5.94 2.04
N ASN A 105 6.65 -4.74 1.92
CA ASN A 105 7.21 -3.71 1.04
C ASN A 105 8.27 -2.90 1.80
N TYR A 106 9.07 -2.18 1.03
CA TYR A 106 10.11 -1.28 1.51
C TYR A 106 9.79 0.14 1.05
N TRP A 107 9.55 1.03 2.03
CA TRP A 107 9.45 2.47 1.81
C TRP A 107 10.77 3.11 2.18
N ALA A 108 11.27 3.99 1.31
CA ALA A 108 12.50 4.74 1.56
C ALA A 108 12.37 6.18 1.11
N ASP A 109 13.04 7.10 1.81
CA ASP A 109 13.23 8.47 1.32
C ASP A 109 11.90 9.17 1.02
N ASN A 110 11.09 9.37 2.06
CA ASN A 110 9.82 10.08 1.94
C ASN A 110 9.81 11.33 2.83
N SER A 111 9.77 12.50 2.19
CA SER A 111 9.87 13.81 2.86
C SER A 111 8.56 14.31 3.46
N GLY A 112 7.44 13.66 3.16
CA GLY A 112 6.12 14.00 3.66
C GLY A 112 5.50 12.80 4.37
N HIS A 113 4.52 12.17 3.72
CA HIS A 113 3.82 11.02 4.31
C HIS A 113 3.61 9.85 3.34
N SER A 114 3.38 8.66 3.92
CA SER A 114 3.03 7.45 3.16
C SER A 114 1.51 7.23 3.11
N PHE A 115 0.91 6.68 4.17
CA PHE A 115 -0.51 6.37 4.19
C PHE A 115 -1.39 7.62 4.34
N GLU A 116 -2.41 7.74 3.49
CA GLU A 116 -3.56 8.61 3.69
C GLU A 116 -4.83 7.75 3.72
N LEU A 117 -5.60 7.79 4.81
CA LEU A 117 -6.80 6.99 4.97
C LEU A 117 -8.04 7.90 4.95
N GLY A 118 -8.76 7.90 3.84
CA GLY A 118 -10.08 8.51 3.76
C GLY A 118 -11.17 7.59 4.30
N GLU A 119 -12.39 8.10 4.40
CA GLU A 119 -13.58 7.34 4.77
C GLU A 119 -13.66 5.98 4.05
N ASN A 120 -13.97 4.92 4.78
CA ASN A 120 -14.08 3.55 4.25
C ASN A 120 -12.81 2.99 3.57
N GLY A 121 -11.64 3.53 3.89
CA GLY A 121 -10.33 2.91 3.63
C GLY A 121 -9.89 2.02 4.79
N TYR A 122 -9.55 0.76 4.51
CA TYR A 122 -9.14 -0.23 5.52
C TYR A 122 -7.81 -0.89 5.16
N VAL A 123 -6.82 -0.81 6.04
CA VAL A 123 -5.46 -1.29 5.76
C VAL A 123 -4.99 -2.28 6.83
N LEU A 124 -4.35 -3.37 6.40
CA LEU A 124 -3.43 -4.15 7.22
C LEU A 124 -2.02 -3.90 6.71
N ALA A 125 -1.18 -3.30 7.55
CA ALA A 125 0.24 -3.13 7.28
C ALA A 125 1.05 -4.09 8.16
N GLU A 126 1.74 -5.06 7.56
CA GLU A 126 2.56 -6.03 8.28
C GLU A 126 3.87 -6.38 7.57
N GLY A 127 4.94 -6.61 8.34
CA GLY A 127 6.25 -6.99 7.82
C GLY A 127 6.89 -5.97 6.87
N ASN A 128 6.45 -4.71 6.90
CA ASN A 128 6.98 -3.64 6.05
C ASN A 128 8.21 -2.99 6.68
N TYR A 129 9.11 -2.48 5.85
CA TYR A 129 10.28 -1.71 6.29
C TYR A 129 10.12 -0.25 5.83
N TYR A 130 10.17 0.70 6.75
CA TYR A 130 10.17 2.13 6.45
C TYR A 130 11.54 2.71 6.81
N GLN A 131 12.15 3.40 5.86
CA GLN A 131 13.41 4.10 6.05
C GLN A 131 13.27 5.57 5.66
N ASP A 132 13.81 6.48 6.47
CA ASP A 132 13.86 7.91 6.13
C ASP A 132 12.49 8.44 5.67
N THR A 133 11.41 8.00 6.34
CA THR A 133 10.02 8.35 6.05
C THR A 133 9.49 9.25 7.15
N VAL A 134 9.25 10.53 6.85
CA VAL A 134 8.86 11.54 7.84
C VAL A 134 7.59 11.12 8.59
N ALA A 135 6.53 10.76 7.86
CA ALA A 135 5.30 10.26 8.47
C ALA A 135 4.76 9.01 7.74
N PRO A 136 5.00 7.78 8.24
CA PRO A 136 4.41 6.59 7.64
C PRO A 136 2.88 6.67 7.54
N LEU A 137 2.21 7.33 8.49
CA LEU A 137 0.78 7.63 8.46
C LEU A 137 0.54 9.14 8.56
N SER A 138 -0.21 9.72 7.63
CA SER A 138 -0.63 11.13 7.67
C SER A 138 -1.50 11.42 8.89
N ALA A 139 -1.58 12.68 9.33
CA ALA A 139 -2.59 13.12 10.29
C ALA A 139 -3.99 13.20 9.65
N GLY A 140 -5.04 13.26 10.47
CA GLY A 140 -6.42 13.53 10.04
C GLY A 140 -7.11 12.39 9.28
N ASN A 141 -6.84 11.14 9.64
CA ASN A 141 -7.42 9.97 8.98
C ASN A 141 -8.89 9.74 9.36
N GLU A 142 -9.71 9.38 8.38
CA GLU A 142 -11.11 8.98 8.53
C GLU A 142 -11.32 7.47 8.37
N GLY A 143 -10.31 6.78 7.81
CA GLY A 143 -10.31 5.33 7.64
C GLY A 143 -9.77 4.56 8.85
N ALA A 144 -9.32 3.33 8.60
CA ALA A 144 -8.72 2.47 9.60
C ALA A 144 -7.46 1.75 9.08
N ILE A 145 -6.46 1.65 9.94
CA ILE A 145 -5.25 0.86 9.71
C ILE A 145 -4.92 0.02 10.94
N TYR A 146 -4.65 -1.26 10.71
CA TYR A 146 -3.92 -2.08 11.65
C TYR A 146 -2.44 -2.09 11.25
N ALA A 147 -1.62 -1.38 12.02
CA ALA A 147 -0.18 -1.42 11.90
C ALA A 147 0.36 -2.53 12.80
N ALA A 148 0.70 -3.67 12.21
CA ALA A 148 1.13 -4.83 12.97
C ALA A 148 2.40 -4.55 13.77
N THR A 149 2.32 -4.90 15.05
CA THR A 149 3.45 -5.01 15.97
C THR A 149 3.74 -6.50 16.22
N ALA A 150 4.65 -6.83 17.13
CA ALA A 150 4.92 -8.23 17.51
C ALA A 150 3.79 -8.87 18.36
N SER A 151 2.53 -8.45 18.18
CA SER A 151 1.37 -8.92 18.93
C SER A 151 0.71 -10.14 18.26
N THR A 152 -0.17 -10.82 18.99
CA THR A 152 -0.91 -12.01 18.51
C THR A 152 -2.34 -11.73 18.05
N GLU A 153 -2.76 -10.47 18.01
CA GLU A 153 -4.16 -10.07 17.77
C GLU A 153 -4.72 -10.62 16.45
N CYS A 154 -3.88 -10.64 15.40
CA CYS A 154 -4.26 -11.17 14.10
C CYS A 154 -4.68 -12.65 14.12
N LYS A 155 -4.30 -13.45 15.13
CA LYS A 155 -4.75 -14.84 15.23
C LYS A 155 -6.28 -14.94 15.26
N ASN A 156 -6.95 -14.01 15.94
CA ASN A 156 -8.41 -14.00 16.10
C ASN A 156 -9.16 -13.62 14.82
N TYR A 157 -8.49 -12.90 13.90
CA TYR A 157 -9.11 -12.38 12.68
C TYR A 157 -8.67 -13.14 11.42
N LEU A 158 -7.41 -13.55 11.37
CA LEU A 158 -6.75 -14.13 10.19
C LEU A 158 -6.38 -15.60 10.38
N GLY A 159 -6.43 -16.14 11.59
CA GLY A 159 -5.95 -17.51 11.90
C GLY A 159 -4.43 -17.64 11.95
N ARG A 160 -3.69 -16.54 11.85
CA ARG A 160 -2.23 -16.47 11.93
C ARG A 160 -1.78 -15.21 12.65
N SER A 161 -0.57 -15.23 13.23
CA SER A 161 0.06 -13.99 13.71
C SER A 161 0.34 -13.04 12.53
N CYS A 162 0.30 -11.74 12.80
CA CYS A 162 0.89 -10.77 11.89
C CYS A 162 2.38 -10.61 12.15
N VAL A 163 3.10 -10.02 11.21
CA VAL A 163 4.53 -9.72 11.37
C VAL A 163 4.75 -8.23 11.60
N ALA A 164 5.61 -7.88 12.56
CA ALA A 164 5.87 -6.50 12.91
C ALA A 164 6.48 -5.71 11.73
N ASN A 165 6.07 -4.45 11.60
CA ASN A 165 6.73 -3.47 10.74
C ASN A 165 8.02 -2.96 11.42
N VAL A 166 8.98 -2.48 10.63
CA VAL A 166 10.23 -1.86 11.10
C VAL A 166 10.27 -0.40 10.65
N LEU A 167 10.62 0.50 11.57
CA LEU A 167 10.80 1.93 11.35
C LEU A 167 12.26 2.28 11.60
N ASP A 168 12.96 2.74 10.58
CA ASP A 168 14.38 3.14 10.60
C ASP A 168 14.44 4.61 10.22
N LYS A 169 14.92 5.48 11.13
CA LYS A 169 14.97 6.94 10.93
C LYS A 169 13.65 7.51 10.36
N SER A 170 12.53 7.00 10.85
CA SER A 170 11.19 7.33 10.34
C SER A 170 10.29 7.76 11.48
N GLY A 171 9.22 8.49 11.15
CA GLY A 171 8.15 8.79 12.10
C GLY A 171 7.43 7.52 12.59
N SER A 172 6.58 7.67 13.59
CA SER A 172 5.81 6.55 14.14
C SER A 172 4.75 6.01 13.18
N LEU A 173 4.48 4.71 13.25
CA LEU A 173 3.32 4.07 12.60
C LEU A 173 2.50 3.34 13.65
N THR A 174 1.38 3.92 14.05
CA THR A 174 0.46 3.34 15.04
C THR A 174 -0.87 2.98 14.39
N SER A 175 -1.53 1.95 14.94
CA SER A 175 -2.87 1.58 14.49
C SER A 175 -3.86 2.71 14.75
N CYS A 176 -4.73 2.96 13.78
CA CYS A 176 -5.89 3.85 13.89
C CYS A 176 -7.13 3.01 13.60
N ASN A 177 -8.04 2.88 14.56
CA ASN A 177 -9.21 2.01 14.44
C ASN A 177 -8.85 0.55 14.06
N GLY A 178 -7.78 0.02 14.65
CA GLY A 178 -7.16 -1.25 14.24
C GLY A 178 -8.11 -2.46 14.24
N ALA A 179 -8.96 -2.60 15.26
CA ALA A 179 -9.97 -3.67 15.31
C ALA A 179 -10.99 -3.58 14.16
N THR A 180 -11.35 -2.37 13.73
CA THR A 180 -12.21 -2.14 12.56
C THR A 180 -11.50 -2.59 11.29
N ALA A 181 -10.22 -2.23 11.11
CA ALA A 181 -9.43 -2.66 9.97
C ALA A 181 -9.33 -4.20 9.88
N LEU A 182 -8.99 -4.87 10.98
CA LEU A 182 -8.91 -6.34 11.04
C LEU A 182 -10.28 -7.00 10.79
N SER A 183 -11.37 -6.43 11.32
CA SER A 183 -12.72 -6.94 11.11
C SER A 183 -13.15 -6.85 9.63
N LYS A 184 -12.78 -5.77 8.94
CA LYS A 184 -13.06 -5.60 7.49
C LYS A 184 -12.24 -6.53 6.62
N ILE A 185 -11.04 -6.89 7.08
CA ILE A 185 -10.11 -7.79 6.35
C ILE A 185 -10.44 -9.27 6.60
N LYS A 186 -11.07 -9.59 7.73
CA LYS A 186 -11.52 -10.94 8.08
C LYS A 186 -12.31 -11.58 6.93
N GLY A 187 -12.00 -12.84 6.63
CA GLY A 187 -12.62 -13.59 5.54
C GLY A 187 -11.97 -13.36 4.16
N ASN A 188 -11.03 -12.43 4.02
CA ASN A 188 -10.21 -12.34 2.81
C ASN A 188 -9.15 -13.46 2.78
N SER A 189 -9.43 -14.52 2.02
CA SER A 189 -8.58 -15.71 1.96
C SER A 189 -7.18 -15.45 1.39
N ALA A 190 -7.01 -14.44 0.53
CA ALA A 190 -5.70 -14.04 0.03
C ALA A 190 -4.83 -13.51 1.17
N VAL A 191 -5.42 -12.79 2.13
CA VAL A 191 -4.71 -12.24 3.29
C VAL A 191 -4.46 -13.31 4.34
N SER A 192 -5.47 -14.11 4.71
CA SER A 192 -5.31 -15.11 5.77
C SER A 192 -4.34 -16.24 5.38
N LYS A 193 -4.28 -16.61 4.10
CA LYS A 193 -3.35 -17.62 3.58
C LYS A 193 -1.97 -17.07 3.24
N PHE A 194 -1.79 -15.75 3.19
CA PHE A 194 -0.48 -15.17 2.94
C PHE A 194 0.46 -15.50 4.11
N ALA A 195 1.73 -15.76 3.80
CA ALA A 195 2.78 -15.99 4.80
C ALA A 195 3.75 -14.78 4.80
N PRO A 196 3.53 -13.76 5.65
CA PRO A 196 4.43 -12.62 5.74
C PRO A 196 5.78 -13.04 6.29
N ARG A 197 6.83 -12.36 5.82
CA ARG A 197 8.20 -12.51 6.29
C ARG A 197 8.57 -11.38 7.25
N ALA A 198 9.69 -11.53 7.95
CA ALA A 198 10.29 -10.42 8.70
C ALA A 198 10.56 -9.23 7.76
N ALA A 199 10.29 -8.02 8.26
CA ALA A 199 10.57 -6.80 7.52
C ALA A 199 12.06 -6.70 7.17
N LYS A 200 12.35 -6.28 5.94
CA LYS A 200 13.71 -6.09 5.46
C LYS A 200 13.77 -5.03 4.37
N LYS A 201 14.95 -4.43 4.19
CA LYS A 201 15.26 -3.64 3.00
C LYS A 201 15.19 -4.55 1.77
N LEU A 202 14.63 -4.04 0.69
CA LEU A 202 14.55 -4.74 -0.60
C LEU A 202 15.62 -4.19 -1.54
N VAL A 203 16.17 -5.05 -2.39
CA VAL A 203 17.21 -4.70 -3.35
C VAL A 203 16.70 -5.02 -4.74
N LYS A 204 16.95 -4.09 -5.66
CA LYS A 204 16.63 -4.26 -7.09
C LYS A 204 17.57 -5.27 -7.71
N THR A 205 17.04 -6.09 -8.61
CA THR A 205 17.87 -6.95 -9.45
C THR A 205 18.43 -6.15 -10.64
N THR A 206 19.50 -6.66 -11.25
CA THR A 206 19.98 -6.17 -12.55
C THR A 206 19.44 -6.98 -13.73
N LYS A 207 18.70 -8.06 -13.47
CA LYS A 207 18.20 -8.99 -14.50
C LYS A 207 16.84 -8.60 -15.10
N ASN A 208 16.00 -7.90 -14.34
CA ASN A 208 14.67 -7.44 -14.74
C ASN A 208 14.28 -6.17 -13.97
N PHE A 209 13.15 -5.57 -14.31
CA PHE A 209 12.59 -4.49 -13.50
C PHE A 209 12.07 -5.02 -12.15
N GLY A 210 12.07 -4.18 -11.11
CA GLY A 210 11.53 -4.53 -9.81
C GLY A 210 12.49 -5.28 -8.87
N ILE A 211 11.92 -6.15 -8.04
CA ILE A 211 12.56 -6.78 -6.87
C ILE A 211 12.58 -8.30 -7.02
N GLY A 212 13.77 -8.89 -6.95
CA GLY A 212 13.93 -10.32 -7.20
C GLY A 212 14.06 -10.63 -8.70
N VAL A 213 14.31 -11.90 -9.01
CA VAL A 213 14.55 -12.37 -10.39
C VAL A 213 13.29 -13.06 -10.90
N LEU A 214 12.82 -12.65 -12.08
CA LEU A 214 11.81 -13.40 -12.85
C LEU A 214 12.46 -14.67 -13.41
N ASN A 215 11.86 -15.83 -13.14
CA ASN A 215 12.25 -17.11 -13.74
C ASN A 215 11.35 -17.44 -14.92
#